data_AF-A0A9D5KLN6-F1
#
_entry.id   AF-A0A9D5KLN6-F1
#
_cell.length_a   1.000
_cell.length_b   1.000
_cell.length_c   1.000
_cell.angle_alpha   90.00
_cell.angle_beta   90.00
_cell.angle_gamma   90.00
#
_symmetry.space_group_name_H-M   'P 1'
#
loop_
_entity.id
_entity.type
_entity.pdbx_description
1 polymer ?
#
loop_
_entity_poly.entity_id
_entity_poly.type
_entity_poly.pdbx_seq_one_letter_code
_entity_poly.pdbx_strand_id
1 'polypeptide(L)'
;LSYIPPRLIQKAVKLARKLGAQIVLVHGESPVEPVPPGTNHAALLSNIDVLAHPGFITVQDVKLAKKNNILLEITSRKGHAKGNPHVAKKARATGCPLAFNTDTHMPENLIDRPGIKKVLSAAHLSFKDFVIMQDHARSLVNKIKKNRR
;
A
#
# COMPACT_ATOMS: atom_id res chain seq x y z
N LEU A 1 3.35 15.74 -11.69
CA LEU A 1 2.95 14.34 -11.42
C LEU A 1 3.27 13.52 -12.67
N SER A 2 4.05 12.45 -12.54
CA SER A 2 4.38 11.55 -13.65
C SER A 2 3.88 10.16 -13.28
N TYR A 3 3.02 9.56 -14.10
CA TYR A 3 2.52 8.20 -13.88
C TYR A 3 3.04 7.24 -14.95
N ILE A 4 3.08 5.95 -14.62
CA ILE A 4 3.35 4.88 -15.57
C ILE A 4 1.98 4.38 -16.06
N PRO A 5 1.70 4.36 -17.37
CA PRO A 5 0.46 3.78 -17.89
C PRO A 5 0.26 2.34 -17.38
N PRO A 6 -0.95 1.90 -17.01
CA PRO A 6 -1.18 0.57 -16.41
C PRO A 6 -0.53 -0.59 -17.18
N ARG A 7 -0.64 -0.56 -18.52
CA ARG A 7 -0.04 -1.57 -19.43
C ARG A 7 1.49 -1.68 -19.34
N LEU A 8 2.19 -0.67 -18.81
CA LEU A 8 3.63 -0.63 -18.68
C LEU A 8 4.12 -0.94 -17.26
N ILE A 9 3.23 -1.01 -16.26
CA ILE A 9 3.59 -1.25 -14.86
C ILE A 9 4.39 -2.55 -14.72
N GLN A 10 3.92 -3.65 -15.33
CA GLN A 10 4.62 -4.93 -15.22
C GLN A 10 6.05 -4.86 -15.80
N LYS A 11 6.24 -4.15 -16.92
CA LYS A 11 7.56 -3.95 -17.53
C LYS A 11 8.46 -3.10 -16.62
N ALA A 12 7.91 -2.03 -16.04
CA ALA A 12 8.64 -1.16 -15.11
C ALA A 12 9.06 -1.91 -13.84
N VAL A 13 8.16 -2.71 -13.25
CA VAL A 13 8.45 -3.54 -12.07
C VAL A 13 9.54 -4.56 -12.38
N LYS A 14 9.46 -5.25 -13.53
CA LYS A 14 10.51 -6.19 -13.98
C LYS A 14 11.87 -5.49 -14.11
N LEU A 15 11.89 -4.29 -14.69
CA LEU A 15 13.11 -3.49 -14.83
C LEU A 15 13.67 -3.07 -13.47
N ALA A 16 12.82 -2.55 -12.57
CA ALA A 16 13.24 -2.15 -11.22
C ALA A 16 13.90 -3.32 -10.48
N ARG A 17 13.29 -4.52 -10.53
CA ARG A 17 13.88 -5.73 -9.94
C ARG A 17 15.20 -6.12 -10.60
N LYS A 18 15.28 -6.09 -11.93
CA LYS A 18 16.53 -6.38 -12.68
C LYS A 18 17.66 -5.44 -12.28
N LEU A 19 17.34 -4.18 -11.98
CA LEU A 19 18.28 -3.16 -11.53
C LEU A 19 18.60 -3.24 -10.02
N GLY A 20 18.08 -4.24 -9.30
CA GLY A 20 18.42 -4.49 -7.90
C GLY A 20 17.45 -3.88 -6.88
N ALA A 21 16.28 -3.37 -7.30
CA ALA A 21 15.28 -2.87 -6.35
C ALA A 21 14.81 -3.97 -5.38
N GLN A 22 15.10 -3.77 -4.10
CA GLN A 22 14.79 -4.74 -3.05
C GLN A 22 13.33 -4.67 -2.60
N ILE A 23 12.75 -3.47 -2.62
CA ILE A 23 11.34 -3.21 -2.38
C ILE A 23 10.81 -2.48 -3.62
N VAL A 24 9.67 -2.92 -4.13
CA VAL A 24 8.94 -2.23 -5.19
C VAL A 24 7.54 -1.92 -4.68
N LEU A 25 7.21 -0.64 -4.63
CA LEU A 25 5.87 -0.16 -4.32
C LEU A 25 5.29 0.54 -5.55
N VAL A 26 3.97 0.48 -5.70
CA VAL A 26 3.26 1.22 -6.74
C VAL A 26 2.22 2.11 -6.09
N HIS A 27 2.21 3.38 -6.50
CA HIS A 27 1.17 4.34 -6.15
C HIS A 27 -0.17 3.90 -6.75
N GLY A 28 -1.13 3.56 -5.91
CA GLY A 28 -2.46 3.10 -6.31
C GLY A 28 -3.41 4.23 -6.64
N GLU A 29 -4.59 3.88 -7.14
CA GLU A 29 -5.62 4.85 -7.52
C GLU A 29 -6.11 5.63 -6.30
N SER A 30 -5.97 6.97 -6.34
CA SER A 30 -6.15 7.85 -5.18
C SER A 30 -7.29 8.86 -5.38
N PRO A 31 -8.03 9.24 -4.33
CA PRO A 31 -9.11 10.22 -4.40
C PRO A 31 -8.68 11.66 -4.72
N VAL A 32 -7.38 11.96 -4.70
CA VAL A 32 -6.87 13.33 -4.85
C VAL A 32 -5.86 13.50 -5.98
N GLU A 33 -5.52 12.42 -6.68
CA GLU A 33 -4.58 12.46 -7.81
C GLU A 33 -5.13 11.73 -9.03
N PRO A 34 -4.84 12.22 -10.25
CA PRO A 34 -5.32 11.63 -11.50
C PRO A 34 -4.52 10.37 -11.87
N VAL A 35 -4.69 9.31 -11.09
CA VAL A 35 -4.11 7.99 -11.35
C VAL A 35 -5.00 7.24 -12.34
N PRO A 36 -4.48 6.72 -13.47
CA PRO A 36 -5.31 6.08 -14.48
C PRO A 36 -6.08 4.85 -13.95
N PRO A 37 -7.35 4.66 -14.35
CA PRO A 37 -8.10 3.44 -14.06
C PRO A 37 -7.37 2.17 -14.50
N GLY A 38 -7.44 1.12 -13.68
CA GLY A 38 -6.74 -0.14 -13.86
C GLY A 38 -5.32 -0.17 -13.30
N THR A 39 -4.83 0.93 -12.72
CA THR A 39 -3.49 0.99 -12.10
C THR A 39 -3.36 -0.01 -10.96
N ASN A 40 -4.35 -0.06 -10.07
CA ASN A 40 -4.37 -1.01 -8.95
C ASN A 40 -4.27 -2.45 -9.44
N HIS A 41 -5.11 -2.84 -10.41
CA HIS A 41 -5.12 -4.20 -10.93
C HIS A 41 -3.80 -4.59 -11.61
N ALA A 42 -3.27 -3.72 -12.46
CA ALA A 42 -2.00 -3.95 -13.16
C ALA A 42 -0.81 -4.04 -12.20
N ALA A 43 -0.81 -3.23 -11.14
CA ALA A 43 0.19 -3.30 -10.07
C ALA A 43 0.14 -4.65 -9.34
N LEU A 44 -1.06 -5.14 -9.03
CA LEU A 44 -1.26 -6.41 -8.31
C LEU A 44 -0.96 -7.64 -9.16
N LEU A 45 -1.02 -7.55 -10.49
CA LEU A 45 -0.53 -8.57 -11.42
C LEU A 45 1.01 -8.55 -11.60
N SER A 46 1.68 -7.60 -10.97
CA SER A 46 3.13 -7.41 -11.04
C SER A 46 3.81 -7.83 -9.75
N ASN A 47 5.12 -8.10 -9.80
CA ASN A 47 5.91 -8.55 -8.65
C ASN A 47 6.33 -7.38 -7.71
N ILE A 48 5.32 -6.69 -7.18
CA ILE A 48 5.46 -5.60 -6.21
C ILE A 48 5.34 -6.14 -4.78
N ASP A 49 5.70 -5.33 -3.79
CA ASP A 49 5.57 -5.69 -2.37
C ASP A 49 4.40 -4.95 -1.68
N VAL A 50 4.14 -3.70 -2.10
CA VAL A 50 3.15 -2.81 -1.50
C VAL A 50 2.39 -2.05 -2.58
N LEU A 51 1.06 -2.05 -2.49
CA LEU A 51 0.21 -1.13 -3.24
C LEU A 51 -0.14 0.06 -2.33
N ALA A 52 0.42 1.24 -2.65
CA ALA A 52 0.32 2.44 -1.84
C ALA A 52 -1.03 3.14 -2.02
N HIS A 53 -1.64 3.51 -0.89
CA HIS A 53 -2.93 4.16 -0.68
C HIS A 53 -3.97 3.95 -1.81
N PRO A 54 -4.39 2.71 -2.09
CA PRO A 54 -5.27 2.38 -3.22
C PRO A 54 -6.74 2.69 -2.89
N GLY A 55 -7.07 3.97 -2.78
CA GLY A 55 -8.38 4.48 -2.40
C GLY A 55 -9.56 3.97 -3.23
N PHE A 56 -9.32 3.53 -4.48
CA PHE A 56 -10.35 2.96 -5.37
C PHE A 56 -10.21 1.45 -5.63
N ILE A 57 -9.81 0.67 -4.63
CA ILE A 57 -9.60 -0.78 -4.79
C ILE A 57 -10.90 -1.61 -4.85
N THR A 58 -10.96 -2.65 -5.69
CA THR A 58 -12.10 -3.58 -5.77
C THR A 58 -11.93 -4.80 -4.85
N VAL A 59 -12.98 -5.62 -4.66
CA VAL A 59 -12.83 -6.86 -3.87
C VAL A 59 -11.94 -7.87 -4.61
N GLN A 60 -12.03 -7.91 -5.94
CA GLN A 60 -11.20 -8.74 -6.80
C GLN A 60 -9.72 -8.37 -6.63
N ASP A 61 -9.40 -7.08 -6.63
CA ASP A 61 -8.05 -6.59 -6.39
C ASP A 61 -7.53 -7.00 -5.01
N VAL A 62 -8.33 -6.82 -3.96
CA VAL A 62 -7.90 -7.22 -2.60
C VAL A 62 -7.66 -8.74 -2.51
N LYS A 63 -8.48 -9.57 -3.16
CA LYS A 63 -8.24 -11.01 -3.26
C LYS A 63 -6.95 -11.33 -4.01
N LEU A 64 -6.65 -10.60 -5.09
CA LEU A 64 -5.42 -10.74 -5.86
C LEU A 64 -4.20 -10.32 -5.03
N ALA A 65 -4.28 -9.21 -4.30
CA ALA A 65 -3.24 -8.74 -3.39
C ALA A 65 -2.91 -9.80 -2.34
N LYS A 66 -3.93 -10.37 -1.70
CA LYS A 66 -3.76 -11.47 -0.74
C LYS A 66 -3.08 -12.68 -1.38
N LYS A 67 -3.57 -13.13 -2.54
CA LYS A 67 -3.01 -14.29 -3.26
C LYS A 67 -1.53 -14.08 -3.59
N ASN A 68 -1.15 -12.87 -3.96
CA ASN A 68 0.21 -12.53 -4.36
C ASN A 68 1.10 -12.06 -3.20
N ASN A 69 0.61 -12.12 -1.95
CA ASN A 69 1.30 -11.63 -0.75
C ASN A 69 1.75 -10.16 -0.83
N ILE A 70 0.91 -9.31 -1.43
CA ILE A 70 1.12 -7.87 -1.56
C ILE A 70 0.38 -7.15 -0.42
N LEU A 71 1.08 -6.24 0.25
CA LEU A 71 0.49 -5.41 1.31
C LEU A 71 -0.33 -4.27 0.71
N LEU A 72 -1.46 -3.93 1.33
CA LEU A 72 -2.21 -2.71 0.99
C LEU A 72 -1.94 -1.64 2.04
N GLU A 73 -1.64 -0.42 1.59
CA GLU A 73 -1.29 0.67 2.50
C GLU A 73 -2.53 1.42 3.03
N ILE A 74 -2.53 1.65 4.35
CA ILE A 74 -3.30 2.68 5.05
C ILE A 74 -2.36 3.87 5.26
N THR A 75 -2.72 5.03 4.70
CA THR A 75 -1.83 6.21 4.72
C THR A 75 -2.32 7.31 5.67
N SER A 76 -1.40 8.07 6.27
CA SER A 76 -1.75 9.34 6.93
C SER A 76 -1.72 10.55 6.00
N ARG A 77 -1.33 10.38 4.72
CA ARG A 77 -1.24 11.47 3.75
C ARG A 77 -2.61 12.14 3.57
N LYS A 78 -2.63 13.45 3.82
CA LYS A 78 -3.85 14.27 3.66
C LYS A 78 -4.39 14.11 2.24
N GLY A 79 -5.70 13.96 2.12
CA GLY A 79 -6.35 13.69 0.84
C GLY A 79 -6.45 12.20 0.55
N HIS A 80 -5.31 11.50 0.43
CA HIS A 80 -5.25 10.05 0.16
C HIS A 80 -5.93 9.23 1.27
N ALA A 81 -5.75 9.64 2.53
CA ALA A 81 -6.35 9.00 3.70
C ALA A 81 -7.89 8.91 3.66
N LYS A 82 -8.57 9.70 2.83
CA LYS A 82 -10.03 9.57 2.60
C LYS A 82 -10.43 8.20 2.05
N GLY A 83 -9.53 7.51 1.36
CA GLY A 83 -9.74 6.15 0.85
C GLY A 83 -9.55 5.05 1.89
N ASN A 84 -8.90 5.34 3.03
CA ASN A 84 -8.57 4.33 4.04
C ASN A 84 -9.77 3.50 4.54
N PRO A 85 -10.97 4.06 4.81
CA PRO A 85 -12.11 3.28 5.29
C PRO A 85 -12.52 2.19 4.30
N HIS A 86 -12.46 2.50 3.00
CA HIS A 86 -12.80 1.57 1.92
C HIS A 86 -11.76 0.45 1.80
N VAL A 87 -10.47 0.81 1.81
CA VAL A 87 -9.36 -0.16 1.80
C VAL A 87 -9.44 -1.08 3.01
N ALA A 88 -9.58 -0.51 4.22
CA ALA A 88 -9.65 -1.26 5.48
C ALA A 88 -10.84 -2.23 5.50
N LYS A 89 -12.05 -1.76 5.11
CA LYS A 89 -13.25 -2.60 5.06
C LYS A 89 -13.05 -3.83 4.17
N LYS A 90 -12.53 -3.65 2.95
CA LYS A 90 -12.33 -4.76 2.02
C LYS A 90 -11.20 -5.69 2.47
N ALA A 91 -10.08 -5.13 2.93
CA ALA A 91 -8.95 -5.92 3.42
C ALA A 91 -9.33 -6.79 4.62
N ARG A 92 -10.12 -6.26 5.57
CA ARG A 92 -10.65 -7.06 6.70
C ARG A 92 -11.57 -8.19 6.22
N ALA A 93 -12.49 -7.90 5.29
CA ALA A 93 -13.41 -8.90 4.76
C ALA A 93 -12.72 -10.07 4.05
N THR A 94 -11.54 -9.84 3.46
CA THR A 94 -10.77 -10.88 2.75
C THR A 94 -9.61 -11.43 3.57
N GLY A 95 -9.26 -10.81 4.70
CA GLY A 95 -8.02 -11.06 5.44
C GLY A 95 -6.76 -10.75 4.61
N CYS A 96 -6.77 -9.67 3.84
CA CYS A 96 -5.58 -9.19 3.12
C CYS A 96 -4.69 -8.40 4.10
N PRO A 97 -3.37 -8.63 4.12
CA PRO A 97 -2.48 -7.91 5.01
C PRO A 97 -2.39 -6.42 4.64
N LEU A 98 -2.37 -5.58 5.67
CA LEU A 98 -2.25 -4.13 5.59
C LEU A 98 -0.87 -3.66 6.06
N ALA A 99 -0.43 -2.49 5.60
CA ALA A 99 0.72 -1.74 6.12
C ALA A 99 0.29 -0.30 6.43
N PHE A 100 0.93 0.35 7.41
CA PHE A 100 0.71 1.76 7.69
C PHE A 100 1.91 2.58 7.22
N ASN A 101 1.66 3.73 6.59
CA ASN A 101 2.73 4.62 6.16
C ASN A 101 2.26 6.08 6.24
N THR A 102 3.21 7.01 6.35
CA THR A 102 2.91 8.43 6.45
C THR A 102 2.97 9.17 5.11
N ASP A 103 3.69 8.62 4.13
CA ASP A 103 3.97 9.26 2.84
C ASP A 103 4.43 10.72 3.05
N THR A 104 5.48 10.85 3.87
CA THR A 104 6.01 12.12 4.37
C THR A 104 6.78 12.82 3.25
N HIS A 105 6.33 14.00 2.86
CA HIS A 105 7.05 14.88 1.93
C HIS A 105 7.75 16.04 2.64
N MET A 106 7.27 16.40 3.84
CA MET A 106 7.80 17.46 4.69
C MET A 106 7.78 17.00 6.16
N PRO A 107 8.67 17.51 7.04
CA PRO A 107 8.75 17.08 8.44
C PRO A 107 7.41 17.10 9.20
N GLU A 108 6.54 18.05 8.90
CA GLU A 108 5.22 18.23 9.54
C GLU A 108 4.22 17.14 9.15
N ASN A 109 4.54 16.28 8.18
CA ASN A 109 3.74 15.11 7.83
C ASN A 109 4.00 13.91 8.75
N LEU A 110 5.10 13.94 9.52
CA LEU A 110 5.33 12.95 10.56
C LEU A 110 4.28 13.12 11.65
N ILE A 111 3.78 11.99 12.14
CA ILE A 111 2.72 11.96 13.13
C ILE A 111 3.16 11.18 14.36
N ASP A 112 2.70 11.63 15.51
CA ASP A 112 2.86 10.95 16.78
C ASP A 112 1.76 9.90 17.00
N ARG A 113 1.77 9.27 18.18
CA ARG A 113 0.76 8.24 18.52
C ARG A 113 -0.67 8.78 18.48
N PRO A 114 -1.00 9.97 19.03
CA PRO A 114 -2.28 10.62 18.82
C PRO A 114 -2.69 10.75 17.34
N GLY A 115 -1.77 11.22 16.48
CA GLY A 115 -2.01 11.33 15.04
C GLY A 115 -2.31 9.98 14.40
N ILE A 116 -1.54 8.93 14.74
CA ILE A 116 -1.78 7.56 14.26
C ILE A 116 -3.16 7.09 14.67
N LYS A 117 -3.55 7.25 15.95
CA LYS A 117 -4.89 6.87 16.44
C LYS A 117 -6.01 7.59 15.67
N LYS A 118 -5.83 8.86 15.33
CA LYS A 118 -6.81 9.63 14.55
C LYS A 118 -7.00 9.04 13.14
N VAL A 119 -5.91 8.69 12.46
CA VAL A 119 -5.97 8.06 11.12
C VAL A 119 -6.65 6.69 11.18
N LEU A 120 -6.27 5.87 12.16
CA LEU A 120 -6.85 4.53 12.35
C LEU A 120 -8.35 4.61 12.66
N SER A 121 -8.75 5.49 13.58
CA SER A 121 -10.15 5.68 13.94
C SER A 121 -10.99 6.10 12.73
N ALA A 122 -10.49 7.04 11.91
CA ALA A 122 -11.15 7.43 10.67
C ALA A 122 -11.32 6.25 9.69
N ALA A 123 -10.39 5.30 9.69
CA ALA A 123 -10.43 4.09 8.87
C ALA A 123 -11.21 2.91 9.50
N HIS A 124 -11.82 3.10 10.68
CA HIS A 124 -12.45 2.04 11.48
C HIS A 124 -11.48 0.91 11.89
N LEU A 125 -10.25 1.31 12.20
CA LEU A 125 -9.17 0.46 12.66
C LEU A 125 -8.76 0.84 14.09
N SER A 126 -8.24 -0.15 14.82
CA SER A 126 -7.75 0.00 16.18
C SER A 126 -6.22 0.13 16.21
N PHE A 127 -5.68 0.52 17.37
CA PHE A 127 -4.23 0.51 17.57
C PHE A 127 -3.64 -0.92 17.51
N LYS A 128 -4.45 -1.96 17.79
CA LYS A 128 -4.03 -3.36 17.61
C LYS A 128 -3.81 -3.68 16.13
N ASP A 129 -4.67 -3.17 15.24
CA ASP A 129 -4.49 -3.33 13.80
C ASP A 129 -3.20 -2.66 13.32
N PHE A 130 -2.85 -1.49 13.88
CA PHE A 130 -1.58 -0.84 13.59
C PHE A 130 -0.37 -1.68 14.01
N VAL A 131 -0.38 -2.29 15.20
CA VAL A 131 0.71 -3.20 15.61
C VAL A 131 0.87 -4.35 14.62
N ILE A 132 -0.25 -4.95 14.19
CA ILE A 132 -0.26 -6.01 13.17
C ILE A 132 0.32 -5.51 11.83
N MET A 133 -0.02 -4.30 11.41
CA MET A 133 0.56 -3.67 10.20
C MET A 133 2.08 -3.51 10.32
N GLN A 134 2.58 -3.12 11.49
CA GLN A 134 4.03 -3.01 11.73
C GLN A 134 4.71 -4.38 11.64
N ASP A 135 4.06 -5.44 12.10
CA ASP A 135 4.58 -6.82 11.98
C ASP A 135 4.57 -7.32 10.53
N HIS A 136 3.56 -6.97 9.73
CA HIS A 136 3.55 -7.24 8.29
C HIS A 136 4.72 -6.55 7.59
N ALA A 137 4.94 -5.25 7.86
CA ALA A 137 6.04 -4.47 7.30
C ALA A 137 7.40 -5.05 7.72
N ARG A 138 7.56 -5.44 8.99
CA ARG A 138 8.78 -6.09 9.49
C ARG A 138 9.01 -7.44 8.81
N SER A 139 7.96 -8.23 8.58
CA SER A 139 8.06 -9.52 7.90
C SER A 139 8.53 -9.37 6.46
N LEU A 140 8.04 -8.35 5.74
CA LEU A 140 8.51 -8.01 4.40
C LEU A 140 10.02 -7.69 4.40
N VAL A 141 10.47 -6.80 5.29
CA VAL A 141 11.89 -6.42 5.40
C VAL A 141 12.77 -7.63 5.78
N ASN A 142 12.30 -8.49 6.68
CA ASN A 142 13.04 -9.68 7.10
C ASN A 142 13.18 -10.71 5.98
N LYS A 143 12.14 -10.91 5.15
CA LYS A 143 12.21 -11.77 3.97
C LYS A 143 13.30 -11.29 3.01
N ILE A 144 13.38 -9.98 2.79
CA ILE A 144 14.39 -9.37 1.93
C ILE A 144 15.80 -9.57 2.51
N LYS A 145 15.99 -9.35 3.82
CA LYS A 145 17.29 -9.58 4.48
C LYS A 145 17.77 -11.03 4.37
N LYS A 146 16.86 -12.00 4.46
CA LYS A 146 17.18 -13.43 4.30
C LYS A 146 17.62 -13.77 2.88
N ASN A 147 16.95 -13.20 1.87
CA ASN A 147 17.28 -13.43 0.46
C ASN A 147 18.62 -12.79 0.00
N ARG A 148 19.30 -12.04 0.87
CA ARG A 148 20.65 -11.48 0.62
C ARG A 148 21.79 -12.37 1.12
N ARG A 149 21.48 -13.38 1.93
CA ARG A 149 22.44 -14.38 2.42
C ARG A 149 22.47 -15.55 1.45
#